data_AF-A0AAU6PTV9-F1
#
_entry.id   AF-A0AAU6PTV9-F1
#
_cell.length_a   1.000
_cell.length_b   1.000
_cell.length_c   1.000
_cell.angle_alpha   90.00
_cell.angle_beta   90.00
_cell.angle_gamma   90.00
#
_symmetry.space_group_name_H-M   'P 1'
#
loop_
_entity.id
_entity.type
_entity.pdbx_description
1 polymer ?
#
loop_
_entity_poly.entity_id
_entity_poly.type
_entity_poly.pdbx_seq_one_letter_code
_entity_poly.pdbx_strand_id
1 'polypeptide(L)'
;MPLNTEDLYNLKKSLKSFSATPRELIERLVISRGYYATYHYSKKVISDTDIVLYEYKPNKKGSSPQKYSSHQAVSQSLIRSKKEGLMQLGRDLKRYHDLRCKADYDIHLNITETDKELAEDLHNSIKQQLERYVNNYQLNAKVSHKTDAMEDIVVDSNTTVRLPRKTVQETKGLDVKRPILKILK
;
A
#
# COMPACT_ATOMS: atom_id res chain seq x y z
N MET A 1 -1.97 -12.24 15.34
CA MET A 1 -2.18 -12.70 16.74
C MET A 1 -0.85 -12.60 17.49
N PRO A 2 -0.78 -12.06 18.72
CA PRO A 2 0.45 -12.12 19.50
C PRO A 2 0.68 -13.57 19.96
N LEU A 3 1.82 -14.16 19.60
CA LEU A 3 2.21 -15.48 20.10
C LEU A 3 2.49 -15.40 21.60
N ASN A 4 1.86 -16.27 22.38
CA ASN A 4 2.19 -16.48 23.78
C ASN A 4 3.08 -17.74 23.93
N THR A 5 3.63 -17.95 25.13
CA THR A 5 4.52 -19.09 25.40
C THR A 5 3.82 -20.43 25.23
N GLU A 6 2.53 -20.54 25.58
CA GLU A 6 1.73 -21.75 25.45
C GLU A 6 1.55 -22.14 23.97
N ASP A 7 1.39 -21.16 23.08
CA ASP A 7 1.29 -21.38 21.63
C ASP A 7 2.56 -22.06 21.08
N LEU A 8 3.75 -21.69 21.58
CA LEU A 8 5.02 -22.32 21.19
C LEU A 8 5.11 -23.78 21.67
N TYR A 9 4.65 -24.06 22.88
CA TYR A 9 4.63 -25.42 23.42
C TYR A 9 3.67 -26.32 22.63
N ASN A 10 2.50 -25.80 22.29
CA ASN A 10 1.51 -26.52 21.48
C ASN A 10 2.01 -26.74 20.05
N LEU A 11 2.69 -25.75 19.46
CA LEU A 11 3.31 -25.89 18.14
C LEU A 11 4.34 -27.02 18.12
N LYS A 12 5.22 -27.11 19.14
CA LYS A 12 6.20 -28.20 19.26
C LYS A 12 5.54 -29.57 19.34
N LYS A 13 4.42 -29.70 20.05
CA LYS A 13 3.66 -30.96 20.12
C LYS A 13 3.06 -31.30 18.76
N SER A 14 2.43 -30.34 18.09
CA SER A 14 1.82 -30.51 16.78
C SER A 14 2.85 -30.87 15.70
N LEU A 15 4.11 -30.41 15.80
CA LEU A 15 5.19 -30.77 14.88
C LEU A 15 5.53 -32.26 14.92
N LYS A 16 5.36 -32.94 16.06
CA LYS A 16 5.63 -34.38 16.17
C LYS A 16 4.60 -35.24 15.43
N SER A 17 3.37 -34.74 15.32
CA SER A 17 2.29 -35.37 14.55
C SER A 17 2.16 -34.81 13.14
N PHE A 18 3.00 -33.83 12.77
CA PHE A 18 2.91 -33.14 11.51
C PHE A 18 3.44 -34.03 10.38
N SER A 19 2.57 -34.30 9.42
CA SER A 19 2.86 -35.03 8.20
C SER A 19 2.47 -34.13 7.04
N ALA A 20 3.47 -33.55 6.39
CA ALA A 20 3.28 -32.78 5.18
C ALA A 20 4.19 -33.29 4.08
N THR A 21 3.71 -33.18 2.85
CA THR A 21 4.55 -33.46 1.69
C THR A 21 5.60 -32.35 1.55
N PRO A 22 6.78 -32.63 0.96
CA PRO A 22 7.75 -31.59 0.65
C PRO A 22 7.18 -30.42 -0.16
N ARG A 23 6.20 -30.71 -1.02
CA ARG A 23 5.48 -29.69 -1.80
C ARG A 23 4.68 -28.73 -0.91
N GLU A 24 3.94 -29.26 0.06
CA GLU A 24 3.13 -28.46 0.98
C GLU A 24 4.03 -27.57 1.87
N LEU A 25 5.18 -28.10 2.31
CA LEU A 25 6.20 -27.32 3.03
C LEU A 25 6.74 -26.15 2.20
N ILE A 26 6.99 -26.37 0.91
CA ILE A 26 7.41 -25.31 -0.01
C ILE A 26 6.32 -24.25 -0.14
N GLU A 27 5.06 -24.66 -0.28
CA GLU A 27 3.92 -23.73 -0.41
C GLU A 27 3.78 -22.85 0.84
N ARG A 28 3.86 -23.43 2.06
CA ARG A 28 3.91 -22.65 3.31
C ARG A 28 5.06 -21.66 3.33
N LEU A 29 6.26 -22.11 2.94
CA LEU A 29 7.45 -21.28 2.92
C LEU A 29 7.29 -20.10 1.95
N VAL A 30 6.72 -20.32 0.77
CA VAL A 30 6.45 -19.27 -0.23
C VAL A 30 5.51 -18.22 0.35
N ILE A 31 4.40 -18.62 0.99
CA ILE A 31 3.46 -17.71 1.65
C ILE A 31 4.17 -16.85 2.70
N SER A 32 4.95 -17.49 3.58
CA SER A 32 5.64 -16.78 4.65
C SER A 32 6.70 -15.81 4.11
N ARG A 33 7.50 -16.22 3.12
CA ARG A 33 8.51 -15.35 2.50
C ARG A 33 7.89 -14.18 1.73
N GLY A 34 6.82 -14.43 0.97
CA GLY A 34 6.05 -13.40 0.27
C GLY A 34 5.45 -12.36 1.23
N TYR A 35 4.93 -12.82 2.37
CA TYR A 35 4.47 -11.94 3.43
C TYR A 35 5.59 -11.07 4.02
N TYR A 36 6.74 -11.64 4.38
CA TYR A 36 7.82 -10.84 4.96
C TYR A 36 8.36 -9.80 3.97
N ALA A 37 8.47 -10.15 2.68
CA ALA A 37 8.87 -9.20 1.64
C ALA A 37 7.92 -8.00 1.57
N THR A 38 6.61 -8.24 1.49
CA THR A 38 5.59 -7.18 1.43
C THR A 38 5.52 -6.36 2.72
N TYR A 39 5.69 -7.00 3.89
CA TYR A 39 5.75 -6.32 5.17
C TYR A 39 6.94 -5.36 5.28
N HIS A 40 8.15 -5.80 4.92
CA HIS A 40 9.34 -4.96 5.00
C HIS A 40 9.26 -3.76 4.07
N TYR A 41 8.73 -3.95 2.86
CA TYR A 41 8.52 -2.84 1.94
C TYR A 41 7.43 -1.88 2.45
N SER A 42 6.32 -2.40 2.96
CA SER A 42 5.28 -1.57 3.58
C SER A 42 5.78 -0.77 4.78
N LYS A 43 6.65 -1.37 5.60
CA LYS A 43 7.31 -0.69 6.72
C LYS A 43 8.22 0.44 6.23
N LYS A 44 8.95 0.22 5.13
CA LYS A 44 9.77 1.26 4.50
C LYS A 44 8.92 2.43 3.99
N VAL A 45 7.75 2.16 3.41
CA VAL A 45 6.81 3.23 3.02
C VAL A 45 6.36 4.04 4.22
N ILE A 46 6.11 3.42 5.38
CA ILE A 46 5.81 4.19 6.60
C ILE A 46 7.00 5.08 6.99
N SER A 47 8.24 4.56 6.98
CA SER A 47 9.42 5.37 7.37
C SER A 47 9.70 6.52 6.42
N ASP A 48 9.38 6.37 5.14
CA ASP A 48 9.63 7.37 4.11
C ASP A 48 8.47 8.40 4.02
N THR A 49 7.53 8.39 4.98
CA THR A 49 6.33 9.24 4.97
C THR A 49 6.02 9.80 6.35
N ASP A 50 5.15 10.81 6.40
CA ASP A 50 4.66 11.40 7.66
C ASP A 50 3.62 10.52 8.39
N ILE A 51 3.56 9.22 8.06
CA ILE A 51 2.61 8.30 8.69
C ILE A 51 3.12 7.95 10.08
N VAL A 52 2.42 8.44 11.08
CA VAL A 52 2.69 8.09 12.47
C VAL A 52 2.41 6.60 12.68
N LEU A 53 3.43 5.88 13.15
CA LEU A 53 3.27 4.48 13.53
C LEU A 53 2.22 4.38 14.64
N TYR A 54 1.29 3.45 14.46
CA TYR A 54 0.21 3.24 15.40
C TYR A 54 0.74 2.64 16.71
N GLU A 55 0.84 3.49 17.73
CA GLU A 55 1.07 3.08 19.10
C GLU A 55 -0.27 2.85 19.81
N TYR A 56 -0.55 1.59 20.15
CA TYR A 56 -1.75 1.26 20.92
C TYR A 56 -1.56 1.63 22.39
N LYS A 57 -2.46 2.43 22.95
CA LYS A 57 -2.54 2.64 24.40
C LYS A 57 -3.34 1.48 25.00
N PRO A 58 -2.78 0.67 25.91
CA PRO A 58 -3.50 -0.41 26.56
C PRO A 58 -4.77 0.14 27.24
N ASN A 59 -5.92 -0.45 26.93
CA ASN A 59 -7.17 -0.09 27.57
C ASN A 59 -7.05 -0.40 29.07
N LYS A 60 -7.17 0.62 29.94
CA LYS A 60 -6.95 0.50 31.40
C LYS A 60 -8.05 -0.29 32.13
N LYS A 61 -9.13 -0.68 31.46
CA LYS A 61 -10.28 -1.36 32.08
C LYS A 61 -10.55 -2.68 31.37
N GLY A 62 -10.14 -3.78 32.03
CA GLY A 62 -10.62 -5.12 31.75
C GLY A 62 -9.86 -5.85 30.64
N SER A 63 -9.29 -7.00 31.01
CA SER A 63 -8.55 -7.96 30.16
C SER A 63 -7.27 -7.41 29.53
N SER A 64 -6.21 -8.22 29.62
CA SER A 64 -4.84 -7.97 29.16
C SER A 64 -4.72 -7.02 27.95
N PRO A 65 -3.74 -6.10 27.91
CA PRO A 65 -3.42 -5.35 26.71
C PRO A 65 -3.29 -6.32 25.54
N GLN A 66 -4.23 -6.29 24.60
CA GLN A 66 -4.05 -6.95 23.32
C GLN A 66 -3.01 -6.12 22.57
N LYS A 67 -1.73 -6.26 22.95
CA LYS A 67 -0.60 -5.66 22.27
C LYS A 67 -0.64 -6.24 20.86
N TYR A 68 -0.99 -5.40 19.89
CA TYR A 68 -0.78 -5.73 18.49
C TYR A 68 0.69 -6.11 18.32
N SER A 69 0.95 -7.22 17.62
CA SER A 69 2.33 -7.53 17.23
C SER A 69 2.87 -6.41 16.34
N SER A 70 4.19 -6.25 16.26
CA SER A 70 4.84 -5.25 15.39
C SER A 70 4.29 -5.25 13.96
N HIS A 71 3.94 -6.43 13.46
CA HIS A 71 3.31 -6.66 12.17
C HIS A 71 1.93 -6.00 12.04
N GLN A 72 1.10 -6.12 13.06
CA GLN A 72 -0.23 -5.53 13.09
C GLN A 72 -0.18 -4.01 13.26
N ALA A 73 0.83 -3.47 13.95
CA ALA A 73 1.01 -2.02 14.06
C ALA A 73 1.22 -1.38 12.68
N VAL A 74 2.03 -1.98 11.80
CA VAL A 74 2.27 -1.49 10.43
C VAL A 74 0.98 -1.43 9.62
N SER A 75 0.22 -2.53 9.55
CA SER A 75 -1.04 -2.54 8.78
C SER A 75 -2.08 -1.58 9.32
N GLN A 76 -2.19 -1.45 10.66
CA GLN A 76 -3.10 -0.46 11.27
C GLN A 76 -2.69 0.99 11.01
N SER A 77 -1.39 1.28 10.98
CA SER A 77 -0.88 2.63 10.66
C SER A 77 -1.28 3.04 9.25
N LEU A 78 -1.12 2.13 8.29
CA LEU A 78 -1.51 2.32 6.90
C LEU A 78 -3.02 2.55 6.76
N ILE A 79 -3.84 1.74 7.42
CA ILE A 79 -5.31 1.90 7.43
C ILE A 79 -5.73 3.25 8.05
N ARG A 80 -5.03 3.72 9.09
CA ARG A 80 -5.36 4.98 9.78
C ARG A 80 -4.86 6.23 9.07
N SER A 81 -3.97 6.09 8.07
CA SER A 81 -3.44 7.22 7.30
C SER A 81 -4.52 8.01 6.54
N LYS A 82 -5.71 7.42 6.33
CA LYS A 82 -6.81 7.97 5.50
C LYS A 82 -6.44 8.26 4.04
N LYS A 83 -5.27 7.80 3.57
CA LYS A 83 -4.87 7.86 2.16
C LYS A 83 -5.36 6.59 1.48
N GLU A 84 -6.28 6.69 0.54
CA GLU A 84 -7.02 5.54 -0.02
C GLU A 84 -6.11 4.38 -0.49
N GLY A 85 -5.05 4.68 -1.25
CA GLY A 85 -4.09 3.67 -1.69
C GLY A 85 -3.33 3.00 -0.55
N LEU A 86 -3.02 3.73 0.53
CA LEU A 86 -2.35 3.16 1.70
C LEU A 86 -3.33 2.43 2.62
N MET A 87 -4.59 2.84 2.65
CA MET A 87 -5.63 2.11 3.38
C MET A 87 -5.84 0.72 2.78
N GLN A 88 -5.90 0.62 1.46
CA GLN A 88 -6.00 -0.68 0.79
C GLN A 88 -4.75 -1.51 1.05
N LEU A 89 -3.55 -0.91 1.00
CA LEU A 89 -2.29 -1.58 1.30
C LEU A 89 -2.30 -2.19 2.71
N GLY A 90 -2.77 -1.42 3.69
CA GLY A 90 -2.88 -1.89 5.06
C GLY A 90 -3.90 -3.02 5.24
N ARG A 91 -5.03 -3.00 4.50
CA ARG A 91 -6.04 -4.08 4.52
C ARG A 91 -5.48 -5.36 3.92
N ASP A 92 -4.83 -5.27 2.76
CA ASP A 92 -4.23 -6.40 2.07
C ASP A 92 -3.09 -7.00 2.92
N LEU A 93 -2.24 -6.15 3.49
CA LEU A 93 -1.15 -6.58 4.38
C LEU A 93 -1.68 -7.27 5.64
N LYS A 94 -2.81 -6.79 6.20
CA LYS A 94 -3.46 -7.45 7.35
C LYS A 94 -3.96 -8.84 6.95
N ARG A 95 -4.64 -8.97 5.81
CA ARG A 95 -5.15 -10.25 5.32
C ARG A 95 -4.02 -11.23 5.03
N TYR A 96 -2.91 -10.76 4.46
CA TYR A 96 -1.72 -11.58 4.22
C TYR A 96 -1.04 -11.99 5.52
N HIS A 97 -1.04 -11.13 6.55
CA HIS A 97 -0.54 -11.50 7.87
C HIS A 97 -1.31 -12.68 8.47
N ASP A 98 -2.63 -12.67 8.37
CA ASP A 98 -3.49 -13.73 8.90
C ASP A 98 -3.23 -15.06 8.16
N LEU A 99 -3.09 -15.00 6.83
CA LEU A 99 -2.71 -16.16 6.00
C LEU A 99 -1.32 -16.70 6.35
N ARG A 100 -0.35 -15.82 6.60
CA ARG A 100 0.99 -16.21 7.06
C ARG A 100 0.94 -16.88 8.44
N CYS A 101 0.10 -16.40 9.36
CA CYS A 101 -0.06 -17.04 10.66
C CYS A 101 -0.59 -18.46 10.51
N LYS A 102 -1.54 -18.69 9.61
CA LYS A 102 -2.02 -20.03 9.26
C LYS A 102 -0.90 -20.91 8.71
N ALA A 103 -0.08 -20.38 7.79
CA ALA A 103 1.05 -21.11 7.22
C ALA A 103 2.12 -21.49 8.25
N ASP A 104 2.48 -20.58 9.15
CA ASP A 104 3.56 -20.77 10.14
C ASP A 104 3.12 -21.54 11.40
N TYR A 105 1.89 -21.33 11.87
CA TYR A 105 1.47 -21.76 13.21
C TYR A 105 0.35 -22.81 13.18
N ASP A 106 -0.54 -22.77 12.19
CA ASP A 106 -1.60 -23.77 12.04
C ASP A 106 -1.11 -24.98 11.23
N ILE A 107 0.00 -25.56 11.66
CA ILE A 107 0.65 -26.70 10.97
C ILE A 107 -0.24 -27.95 10.92
N HIS A 108 -1.25 -28.04 11.78
CA HIS A 108 -2.23 -29.13 11.77
C HIS A 108 -3.28 -28.98 10.65
N LEU A 109 -3.36 -27.83 9.98
CA LEU A 109 -4.27 -27.55 8.88
C LEU A 109 -3.47 -27.43 7.58
N ASN A 110 -3.84 -28.17 6.54
CA ASN A 110 -3.18 -28.05 5.23
C ASN A 110 -3.39 -26.68 4.58
N ILE A 111 -2.39 -26.21 3.83
CA ILE A 111 -2.55 -25.11 2.89
C ILE A 111 -3.37 -25.59 1.68
N THR A 112 -4.44 -24.86 1.37
CA THR A 112 -5.34 -25.18 0.25
C THR A 112 -4.93 -24.44 -1.03
N GLU A 113 -5.48 -24.82 -2.18
CA GLU A 113 -5.26 -24.07 -3.43
C GLU A 113 -5.71 -22.61 -3.30
N THR A 114 -6.87 -22.39 -2.69
CA THR A 114 -7.42 -21.04 -2.45
C THR A 114 -6.51 -20.20 -1.55
N ASP A 115 -5.82 -20.81 -0.58
CA ASP A 115 -4.83 -20.10 0.24
C ASP A 115 -3.65 -19.61 -0.61
N LYS A 116 -3.21 -20.41 -1.58
CA LYS A 116 -2.09 -20.06 -2.47
C LYS A 116 -2.45 -18.97 -3.45
N GLU A 117 -3.60 -19.09 -4.10
CA GLU A 117 -4.15 -18.06 -4.99
C GLU A 117 -4.30 -16.73 -4.23
N LEU A 118 -4.87 -16.78 -3.02
CA LEU A 118 -5.01 -15.59 -2.17
C LEU A 118 -3.64 -14.98 -1.80
N ALA A 119 -2.63 -15.80 -1.48
CA ALA A 119 -1.30 -15.30 -1.17
C ALA A 119 -0.66 -14.56 -2.35
N GLU A 120 -0.81 -15.11 -3.56
CA GLU A 120 -0.28 -14.53 -4.79
C GLU A 120 -1.02 -13.23 -5.15
N ASP A 121 -2.35 -13.22 -5.06
CA ASP A 121 -3.19 -12.03 -5.29
C ASP A 121 -2.82 -10.90 -4.31
N LEU A 122 -2.65 -11.22 -3.04
CA LEU A 122 -2.26 -10.25 -2.01
C LEU A 122 -0.83 -9.74 -2.25
N HIS A 123 0.10 -10.63 -2.62
CA HIS A 123 1.48 -10.25 -2.94
C HIS A 123 1.52 -9.25 -4.10
N ASN A 124 0.80 -9.55 -5.18
CA ASN A 124 0.74 -8.72 -6.38
C ASN A 124 -0.01 -7.41 -6.15
N SER A 125 -1.15 -7.43 -5.43
CA SER A 125 -1.88 -6.22 -5.05
C SER A 125 -1.00 -5.26 -4.24
N ILE A 126 -0.33 -5.78 -3.21
CA ILE A 126 0.56 -4.98 -2.36
C ILE A 126 1.72 -4.42 -3.19
N LYS A 127 2.39 -5.25 -4.00
CA LYS A 127 3.47 -4.80 -4.89
C LYS A 127 3.01 -3.66 -5.79
N GLN A 128 1.86 -3.81 -6.46
CA GLN A 128 1.32 -2.80 -7.36
C GLN A 128 1.03 -1.48 -6.64
N GLN A 129 0.47 -1.53 -5.43
CA GLN A 129 0.18 -0.34 -4.64
C GLN A 129 1.47 0.36 -4.16
N LEU A 130 2.48 -0.41 -3.76
CA LEU A 130 3.80 0.10 -3.39
C LEU A 130 4.48 0.78 -4.59
N GLU A 131 4.47 0.17 -5.77
CA GLU A 131 5.04 0.73 -6.99
C GLU A 131 4.33 2.03 -7.40
N ARG A 132 2.99 2.05 -7.39
CA ARG A 132 2.21 3.27 -7.64
C ARG A 132 2.58 4.37 -6.65
N TYR A 133 2.76 4.03 -5.38
CA TYR A 133 3.12 5.00 -4.36
C TYR A 133 4.52 5.58 -4.59
N VAL A 134 5.53 4.73 -4.81
CA VAL A 134 6.92 5.15 -5.06
C VAL A 134 7.00 6.02 -6.31
N ASN A 135 6.33 5.64 -7.40
CA ASN A 135 6.34 6.39 -8.65
C ASN A 135 5.67 7.77 -8.49
N ASN A 136 4.52 7.85 -7.81
CA ASN A 136 3.84 9.11 -7.55
C ASN A 136 4.64 10.02 -6.60
N TYR A 137 5.31 9.45 -5.60
CA TYR A 137 6.16 10.21 -4.68
C TYR A 137 7.38 10.82 -5.39
N GLN A 138 8.05 10.04 -6.24
CA GLN A 138 9.17 10.53 -7.04
C GLN A 138 8.76 11.61 -8.05
N LEU A 139 7.58 11.49 -8.64
CA LEU A 139 7.05 12.51 -9.56
C LEU A 139 6.78 13.83 -8.82
N ASN A 140 6.15 13.79 -7.65
CA ASN A 140 5.85 14.99 -6.87
C ASN A 140 7.11 15.69 -6.34
N ALA A 141 8.14 14.93 -5.93
CA ALA A 141 9.42 15.49 -5.51
C ALA A 141 10.13 16.24 -6.66
N LYS A 142 10.05 15.72 -7.89
CA LYS A 142 10.62 16.37 -9.08
C LYS A 142 9.86 17.64 -9.52
N VAL A 143 8.56 17.72 -9.24
CA VAL A 143 7.75 18.92 -9.52
C VAL A 143 8.05 20.02 -8.50
N SER A 144 8.18 19.68 -7.21
CA SER A 144 8.55 20.65 -6.16
C SER A 144 9.89 21.34 -6.45
N HIS A 145 10.90 20.58 -6.87
CA HIS A 145 12.19 21.16 -7.26
C HIS A 145 12.15 22.03 -8.53
N LYS A 146 11.12 21.91 -9.37
CA LYS A 146 10.93 22.81 -10.53
C LYS A 146 10.17 24.08 -10.16
N THR A 147 9.28 24.04 -9.17
CA THR A 147 8.56 25.23 -8.69
C THR A 147 9.41 26.10 -7.78
N ASP A 148 10.34 25.51 -7.02
CA ASP A 148 11.30 26.27 -6.18
C ASP A 148 12.44 26.92 -6.99
N ALA A 149 12.53 26.61 -8.30
CA ALA A 149 13.49 27.20 -9.22
C ALA A 149 12.90 28.38 -10.03
N MET A 150 11.72 28.89 -9.68
CA MET A 150 11.29 30.22 -10.11
C MET A 150 11.67 31.21 -9.02
N GLU A 151 12.90 31.73 -9.11
CA GLU A 151 13.32 32.90 -8.34
C GLU A 151 12.36 34.07 -8.64
N ASP A 152 11.92 34.74 -7.59
CA ASP A 152 11.22 36.02 -7.69
C ASP A 152 12.12 37.00 -8.47
N ILE A 153 11.74 37.31 -9.70
CA ILE A 153 12.28 38.47 -10.40
C ILE A 153 11.71 39.69 -9.67
N VAL A 154 12.50 40.21 -8.72
CA VAL A 154 12.31 41.55 -8.17
C VAL A 154 12.51 42.54 -9.32
N VAL A 155 11.40 42.98 -9.92
CA VAL A 155 11.41 44.11 -10.85
C VAL A 155 11.29 45.37 -10.01
N ASP A 156 12.43 46.04 -9.79
CA ASP A 156 12.44 47.34 -9.15
C ASP A 156 11.93 48.41 -10.15
N SER A 157 10.69 48.83 -9.89
CA SER A 157 10.20 50.21 -9.94
C SER A 157 10.64 51.12 -11.11
N ASN A 158 9.93 51.05 -12.24
CA ASN A 158 9.27 52.26 -12.77
C ASN A 158 8.33 51.94 -13.95
N THR A 159 7.08 52.41 -13.82
CA THR A 159 6.16 52.80 -14.91
C THR A 159 5.02 51.83 -15.28
N THR A 160 3.83 52.23 -14.78
CA THR A 160 2.48 52.17 -15.38
C THR A 160 1.73 50.84 -15.46
N VAL A 161 0.65 50.80 -14.66
CA VAL A 161 -0.47 49.87 -14.67
C VAL A 161 -1.11 49.72 -16.05
N ARG A 162 -1.31 48.48 -16.51
CA ARG A 162 -2.34 48.13 -17.50
C ARG A 162 -3.11 46.88 -17.07
N LEU A 163 -4.38 47.07 -16.73
CA LEU A 163 -5.37 46.00 -16.60
C LEU A 163 -5.66 45.38 -17.98
N PRO A 164 -5.78 44.06 -18.12
CA PRO A 164 -6.35 43.47 -19.33
C PRO A 164 -7.85 43.80 -19.40
N ARG A 165 -8.24 44.52 -20.46
CA ARG A 165 -9.65 44.76 -20.85
C ARG A 165 -10.38 43.42 -21.00
N LYS A 166 -11.48 43.24 -20.26
CA LYS A 166 -12.57 42.36 -20.70
C LYS A 166 -13.28 43.02 -21.89
N THR A 167 -13.48 42.28 -22.96
CA THR A 167 -14.66 42.43 -23.81
C THR A 167 -15.05 41.08 -24.39
N VAL A 168 -16.22 40.62 -23.95
CA VAL A 168 -17.06 39.59 -24.54
C VAL A 168 -17.63 40.12 -25.85
N GLN A 169 -17.75 39.30 -26.90
CA GLN A 169 -18.93 39.31 -27.77
C GLN A 169 -19.07 38.04 -28.61
N GLU A 170 -20.33 37.74 -28.87
CA GLU A 170 -20.95 36.48 -29.26
C GLU A 170 -21.36 36.48 -30.76
N THR A 171 -21.39 35.27 -31.32
CA THR A 171 -22.37 34.70 -32.28
C THR A 171 -22.25 34.85 -33.81
N LYS A 172 -22.71 33.74 -34.44
CA LYS A 172 -23.19 33.46 -35.82
C LYS A 172 -22.07 33.19 -36.84
N GLY A 173 -21.89 32.01 -37.45
CA GLY A 173 -22.77 30.90 -37.77
C GLY A 173 -22.83 30.78 -39.29
N LEU A 174 -22.20 29.78 -39.91
CA LEU A 174 -22.55 29.27 -41.25
C LEU A 174 -21.85 27.93 -41.55
N ASP A 175 -22.68 26.91 -41.41
CA ASP A 175 -22.84 25.63 -42.08
C ASP A 175 -21.94 25.19 -43.29
N VAL A 176 -21.85 23.86 -43.41
CA VAL A 176 -21.59 23.03 -44.62
C VAL A 176 -20.14 22.75 -45.07
N LYS A 177 -19.64 21.52 -44.78
CA LYS A 177 -19.38 20.37 -45.70
C LYS A 177 -18.23 19.47 -45.22
N ARG A 178 -18.52 18.18 -45.03
CA ARG A 178 -17.51 17.09 -44.97
C ARG A 178 -16.80 16.96 -46.33
N PRO A 179 -15.59 16.39 -46.34
CA PRO A 179 -15.45 15.17 -47.13
C PRO A 179 -14.71 14.01 -46.44
N ILE A 180 -15.00 12.86 -47.03
CA ILE A 180 -14.66 11.47 -46.77
C ILE A 180 -13.18 11.13 -47.01
N LEU A 181 -12.66 10.19 -46.20
CA LEU A 181 -11.57 9.21 -46.37
C LEU A 181 -10.50 9.38 -47.46
N LYS A 182 -9.25 9.07 -47.08
CA LYS A 182 -8.45 8.06 -47.80
C LYS A 182 -7.45 7.33 -46.91
N ILE A 183 -7.56 6.00 -46.96
CA ILE A 183 -6.69 4.94 -46.48
C ILE A 183 -5.44 4.86 -47.36
N LEU A 184 -4.26 4.55 -46.80
CA LEU A 184 -3.15 3.81 -47.41
C LEU A 184 -2.38 3.17 -46.23
N LYS A 185 -2.59 1.88 -45.91
CA LYS A 185 -1.86 0.68 -46.40
C LYS A 185 -0.34 0.80 -46.26
#